data_AF-A0A1V4QZW8-F1
#
_entry.id   AF-A0A1V4QZW8-F1
#
_cell.length_a   1.000
_cell.length_b   1.000
_cell.length_c   1.000
_cell.angle_alpha   90.00
_cell.angle_beta   90.00
_cell.angle_gamma   90.00
#
_symmetry.space_group_name_H-M   'P 1'
#
loop_
_entity.id
_entity.type
_entity.pdbx_description
1 polymer ?
#
loop_
_entity_poly.entity_id
_entity_poly.type
_entity_poly.pdbx_seq_one_letter_code
_entity_poly.pdbx_strand_id
1 'polypeptide(L)'
;SELKLRAASGDGQQMTWGAALTEPLVVEAIWRSEDGERPVEGVPVRFGFERGSGALDSVGVTDARGRAACTVHRVSGEMETARVVARVDTTVLGTEFTHPNTGRWLAQLAEVRTVFTLQRKLRRLFVAVDETVLGEATGEKMVENLLKERISEWGKVAIAEDRTSAEWILEGGAAVRAGQHTAGIFSCYATVTVRLFEVQSRIELFKKRLDGVKGFHIDQREAGRRALKKAGSRIAEEVVSVLEGL
;
A
#
# COMPACT_ATOMS: atom_id res chain seq x y z
N SER A 1 -7.13 -10.02 -39.97
CA SER A 1 -7.98 -9.28 -39.01
C SER A 1 -8.11 -10.07 -37.73
N GLU A 2 -8.17 -9.41 -36.57
CA GLU A 2 -8.23 -10.07 -35.26
C GLU A 2 -9.07 -9.28 -34.26
N LEU A 3 -9.69 -9.98 -33.30
CA LEU A 3 -10.34 -9.38 -32.15
C LEU A 3 -9.29 -9.06 -31.07
N LYS A 4 -9.35 -7.86 -30.48
CA LYS A 4 -8.56 -7.49 -29.30
C LYS A 4 -9.44 -6.93 -28.20
N LEU A 5 -9.00 -7.13 -26.97
CA LEU A 5 -9.50 -6.42 -25.80
C LEU A 5 -8.43 -5.41 -25.35
N ARG A 6 -8.85 -4.18 -25.03
CA ARG A 6 -8.00 -3.16 -24.40
C ARG A 6 -8.67 -2.56 -23.18
N ALA A 7 -7.90 -2.17 -22.18
CA ALA A 7 -8.40 -1.36 -21.08
C ALA A 7 -8.81 0.02 -21.61
N ALA A 8 -10.08 0.37 -21.43
CA ALA A 8 -10.63 1.66 -21.84
C ALA A 8 -10.63 2.67 -20.68
N SER A 9 -10.88 2.21 -19.45
CA SER A 9 -10.76 3.01 -18.23
C SER A 9 -10.61 2.12 -16.99
N GLY A 10 -10.23 2.75 -15.87
CA GLY A 10 -10.10 2.10 -14.57
C GLY A 10 -8.79 1.32 -14.35
N ASP A 11 -7.87 1.34 -15.32
CA ASP A 11 -6.51 0.83 -15.13
C ASP A 11 -5.66 1.80 -14.27
N GLY A 12 -4.73 1.27 -13.47
CA GLY A 12 -3.86 2.06 -12.60
C GLY A 12 -4.55 2.65 -11.37
N GLN A 13 -5.80 2.27 -11.08
CA GLN A 13 -6.54 2.78 -9.94
C GLN A 13 -5.90 2.44 -8.59
N GLN A 14 -6.08 3.36 -7.65
CA GLN A 14 -5.69 3.17 -6.25
C GLN A 14 -6.76 2.36 -5.51
N MET A 15 -6.35 1.31 -4.79
CA MET A 15 -7.21 0.42 -4.02
C MET A 15 -6.93 0.49 -2.53
N THR A 16 -7.97 0.35 -1.71
CA THR A 16 -7.86 0.13 -0.27
C THR A 16 -8.42 -1.26 0.05
N TRP A 17 -7.74 -2.01 0.90
CA TRP A 17 -8.20 -3.35 1.28
C TRP A 17 -9.58 -3.30 1.94
N GLY A 18 -10.43 -4.26 1.59
CA GLY A 18 -11.79 -4.33 2.09
C GLY A 18 -12.77 -3.33 1.46
N ALA A 19 -12.27 -2.37 0.66
CA ALA A 19 -13.09 -1.37 -0.01
C ALA A 19 -13.35 -1.71 -1.48
N ALA A 20 -14.41 -1.10 -2.02
CA ALA A 20 -14.70 -1.09 -3.45
C ALA A 20 -13.74 -0.16 -4.20
N LEU A 21 -13.56 -0.38 -5.51
CA LEU A 21 -12.90 0.60 -6.37
C LEU A 21 -13.85 1.78 -6.65
N THR A 22 -13.27 2.97 -6.80
CA THR A 22 -14.04 4.20 -7.06
C THR A 22 -14.61 4.22 -8.47
N GLU A 23 -13.88 3.69 -9.45
CA GLU A 23 -14.31 3.61 -10.84
C GLU A 23 -14.40 2.15 -11.31
N PRO A 24 -15.37 1.82 -12.19
CA PRO A 24 -15.45 0.50 -12.79
C PRO A 24 -14.27 0.24 -13.73
N LEU A 25 -13.92 -1.03 -13.88
CA LEU A 25 -12.97 -1.48 -14.89
C LEU A 25 -13.70 -1.63 -16.21
N VAL A 26 -13.31 -0.86 -17.23
CA VAL A 26 -13.98 -0.88 -18.53
C VAL A 26 -13.02 -1.43 -19.57
N VAL A 27 -13.45 -2.48 -20.26
CA VAL A 27 -12.75 -3.05 -21.41
C VAL A 27 -13.45 -2.63 -22.70
N GLU A 28 -12.67 -2.48 -23.77
CA GLU A 28 -13.17 -2.26 -25.12
C GLU A 28 -12.72 -3.40 -26.04
N ALA A 29 -13.69 -4.01 -26.71
CA ALA A 29 -13.49 -4.99 -27.77
C ALA A 29 -13.42 -4.30 -29.13
N ILE A 30 -12.33 -4.53 -29.84
CA ILE A 30 -12.06 -3.96 -31.16
C ILE A 30 -11.74 -5.06 -32.16
N TRP A 31 -12.30 -4.94 -33.36
CA TRP A 31 -11.90 -5.72 -34.52
C TRP A 31 -10.89 -4.92 -35.32
N ARG A 32 -9.67 -5.44 -35.44
CA ARG A 32 -8.60 -4.81 -36.23
C ARG A 32 -8.51 -5.50 -37.59
N SER A 33 -8.70 -4.74 -38.67
CA SER A 33 -8.46 -5.16 -40.05
C SER A 33 -7.51 -4.19 -40.77
N GLU A 34 -7.25 -4.44 -42.05
CA GLU A 34 -6.48 -3.52 -42.90
C GLU A 34 -7.18 -2.15 -43.06
N ASP A 35 -8.51 -2.12 -42.98
CA ASP A 35 -9.34 -0.92 -43.07
C ASP A 35 -9.42 -0.12 -41.75
N GLY A 36 -8.73 -0.56 -40.69
CA GLY A 36 -8.68 0.10 -39.39
C GLY A 36 -9.30 -0.70 -38.24
N GLU A 37 -9.64 0.00 -37.15
CA GLU A 37 -10.25 -0.57 -35.95
C GLU A 37 -11.73 -0.22 -35.86
N ARG A 38 -12.57 -1.20 -35.52
CA ARG A 38 -14.01 -1.01 -35.30
C ARG A 38 -14.42 -1.61 -33.97
N PRO A 39 -15.29 -0.95 -33.18
CA PRO A 39 -15.82 -1.53 -31.96
C PRO A 39 -16.68 -2.77 -32.27
N VAL A 40 -16.66 -3.76 -31.38
CA VAL A 40 -17.44 -5.00 -31.52
C VAL A 40 -18.44 -5.11 -30.38
N GLU A 41 -19.72 -5.01 -30.73
CA GLU A 41 -20.85 -5.21 -29.82
C GLU A 41 -21.13 -6.70 -29.59
N GLY A 42 -21.71 -7.04 -28.44
CA GLY A 42 -22.20 -8.38 -28.13
C GLY A 42 -21.13 -9.39 -27.72
N VAL A 43 -19.88 -8.97 -27.51
CA VAL A 43 -18.80 -9.87 -27.06
C VAL A 43 -18.99 -10.16 -25.57
N PRO A 44 -19.20 -11.43 -25.17
CA PRO A 44 -19.25 -11.79 -23.76
C PRO A 44 -17.83 -11.74 -23.17
N VAL A 45 -17.69 -11.06 -22.04
CA VAL A 45 -16.42 -10.87 -21.33
C VAL A 45 -16.55 -11.40 -19.92
N ARG A 46 -15.55 -12.16 -19.48
CA ARG A 46 -15.38 -12.62 -18.12
C ARG A 46 -14.25 -11.87 -17.43
N PHE A 47 -14.56 -11.30 -16.26
CA PHE A 47 -13.61 -10.63 -15.38
C PHE A 47 -13.21 -11.55 -14.22
N GLY A 48 -11.96 -11.46 -13.78
CA GLY A 48 -11.49 -12.20 -12.61
C GLY A 48 -10.13 -11.73 -12.13
N PHE A 49 -9.85 -11.96 -10.85
CA PHE A 49 -8.51 -11.70 -10.29
C PHE A 49 -7.51 -12.72 -10.84
N GLU A 50 -6.47 -12.24 -11.50
CA GLU A 50 -5.28 -13.04 -11.85
C GLU A 50 -4.25 -13.00 -10.71
N ARG A 51 -4.17 -11.86 -10.01
CA ARG A 51 -3.30 -11.67 -8.85
C ARG A 51 -4.08 -10.91 -7.77
N GLY A 52 -4.12 -11.45 -6.55
CA GLY A 52 -4.96 -10.94 -5.46
C GLY A 52 -6.31 -11.64 -5.42
N SER A 53 -7.25 -11.11 -4.64
CA SER A 53 -8.58 -11.68 -4.47
C SER A 53 -9.61 -10.60 -4.17
N GLY A 54 -10.90 -10.92 -4.23
CA GLY A 54 -11.95 -9.95 -3.96
C GLY A 54 -13.32 -10.36 -4.48
N ALA A 55 -14.23 -9.40 -4.52
CA ALA A 55 -15.57 -9.53 -5.07
C ALA A 55 -15.75 -8.52 -6.21
N LEU A 56 -16.22 -8.99 -7.36
CA LEU A 56 -16.46 -8.19 -8.56
C LEU A 56 -17.60 -8.77 -9.40
N ASP A 57 -18.13 -7.96 -10.31
CA ASP A 57 -19.07 -8.42 -11.34
C ASP A 57 -18.29 -9.23 -12.39
N SER A 58 -18.40 -10.55 -12.37
CA SER A 58 -17.51 -11.41 -13.15
C SER A 58 -17.87 -11.55 -14.62
N VAL A 59 -19.02 -11.04 -15.07
CA VAL A 59 -19.52 -11.19 -16.44
C VAL A 59 -20.05 -9.87 -16.94
N GLY A 60 -19.74 -9.54 -18.20
CA GLY A 60 -20.31 -8.41 -18.94
C GLY A 60 -20.44 -8.75 -20.42
N VAL A 61 -21.19 -7.93 -21.15
CA VAL A 61 -21.34 -8.02 -22.61
C VAL A 61 -21.03 -6.65 -23.20
N THR A 62 -20.30 -6.59 -24.32
CA THR A 62 -19.95 -5.31 -24.93
C THR A 62 -21.14 -4.62 -25.57
N ASP A 63 -21.25 -3.30 -25.39
CA ASP A 63 -22.29 -2.45 -25.98
C ASP A 63 -21.98 -2.03 -27.43
N ALA A 64 -22.82 -1.17 -28.02
CA ALA A 64 -22.63 -0.60 -29.37
C ALA A 64 -21.31 0.18 -29.56
N ARG A 65 -20.64 0.58 -28.48
CA ARG A 65 -19.30 1.20 -28.50
C ARG A 65 -18.19 0.17 -28.26
N GLY A 66 -18.52 -1.11 -28.23
CA GLY A 66 -17.62 -2.21 -27.96
C GLY A 66 -17.21 -2.31 -26.49
N ARG A 67 -17.93 -1.71 -25.54
CA ARG A 67 -17.49 -1.60 -24.15
C ARG A 67 -18.25 -2.51 -23.20
N ALA A 68 -17.52 -3.17 -22.30
CA ALA A 68 -18.08 -3.89 -21.16
C ALA A 68 -17.43 -3.39 -19.87
N ALA A 69 -18.21 -3.29 -18.79
CA ALA A 69 -17.77 -2.76 -17.51
C ALA A 69 -17.89 -3.81 -16.39
N CYS A 70 -17.00 -3.71 -15.40
CA CYS A 70 -16.96 -4.56 -14.22
C CYS A 70 -16.82 -3.69 -12.97
N THR A 71 -17.74 -3.84 -12.02
CA THR A 71 -17.62 -3.19 -10.70
C THR A 71 -16.83 -4.09 -9.78
N VAL A 72 -15.82 -3.53 -9.10
CA VAL A 72 -15.07 -4.24 -8.06
C VAL A 72 -15.57 -3.78 -6.70
N HIS A 73 -16.37 -4.63 -6.06
CA HIS A 73 -17.03 -4.37 -4.78
C HIS A 73 -16.08 -4.48 -3.59
N ARG A 74 -15.03 -5.29 -3.73
CA ARG A 74 -14.04 -5.51 -2.68
C ARG A 74 -12.73 -6.00 -3.27
N VAL A 75 -11.62 -5.45 -2.80
CA VAL A 75 -10.29 -6.02 -3.02
C VAL A 75 -9.73 -6.56 -1.71
N SER A 76 -9.11 -7.74 -1.74
CA SER A 76 -8.65 -8.50 -0.57
C SER A 76 -7.24 -9.04 -0.80
N GLY A 77 -6.40 -8.99 0.24
CA GLY A 77 -5.02 -9.46 0.22
C GLY A 77 -4.07 -8.51 0.96
N GLU A 78 -2.76 -8.78 0.84
CA GLU A 78 -1.69 -7.96 1.44
C GLU A 78 -0.72 -7.38 0.40
N MET A 79 -0.95 -7.65 -0.88
CA MET A 79 0.00 -7.33 -1.95
C MET A 79 -0.09 -5.87 -2.42
N GLU A 80 1.04 -5.22 -2.69
CA GLU A 80 1.06 -3.84 -3.19
C GLU A 80 0.28 -3.63 -4.50
N THR A 81 0.20 -4.67 -5.34
CA THR A 81 -0.50 -4.63 -6.63
C THR A 81 -1.48 -5.78 -6.74
N ALA A 82 -2.66 -5.53 -7.28
CA ALA A 82 -3.60 -6.58 -7.71
C ALA A 82 -3.79 -6.51 -9.22
N ARG A 83 -4.12 -7.65 -9.84
CA ARG A 83 -4.36 -7.73 -11.29
C ARG A 83 -5.73 -8.33 -11.53
N VAL A 84 -6.59 -7.58 -12.21
CA VAL A 84 -7.87 -8.07 -12.72
C VAL A 84 -7.73 -8.26 -14.21
N VAL A 85 -8.18 -9.41 -14.69
CA VAL A 85 -8.09 -9.81 -16.09
C VAL A 85 -9.49 -9.81 -16.67
N ALA A 86 -9.62 -9.28 -17.89
CA ALA A 86 -10.81 -9.41 -18.72
C ALA A 86 -10.47 -10.31 -19.91
N ARG A 87 -11.26 -11.36 -20.12
CA ARG A 87 -11.10 -12.34 -21.22
C ARG A 87 -12.41 -12.51 -21.96
N VAL A 88 -12.34 -12.87 -23.23
CA VAL A 88 -13.54 -13.31 -23.95
C VAL A 88 -14.09 -14.58 -23.29
N ASP A 89 -15.39 -14.60 -23.00
CA ASP A 89 -16.05 -15.78 -22.43
C ASP A 89 -16.44 -16.76 -23.53
N THR A 90 -15.54 -17.68 -23.83
CA THR A 90 -15.72 -18.70 -24.86
C THR A 90 -16.77 -19.76 -24.49
N THR A 91 -17.17 -19.85 -23.21
CA THR A 91 -18.20 -20.82 -22.79
C THR A 91 -19.58 -20.41 -23.30
N VAL A 92 -19.89 -19.11 -23.27
CA VAL A 92 -21.14 -18.56 -23.81
C VAL A 92 -21.15 -18.72 -25.34
N LEU A 93 -20.07 -18.30 -26.01
CA LEU A 93 -19.95 -18.40 -27.46
C LEU A 93 -20.05 -19.85 -27.98
N GLY A 94 -19.50 -20.81 -27.24
CA GLY A 94 -19.55 -22.22 -27.61
C GLY A 94 -20.96 -22.82 -27.59
N THR A 95 -21.88 -22.25 -26.83
CA THR A 95 -23.29 -22.69 -26.81
C THR A 95 -24.12 -22.11 -27.96
N GLU A 96 -23.71 -20.98 -28.52
CA GLU A 96 -24.45 -20.27 -29.58
C GLU A 96 -24.02 -20.69 -30.99
N PHE A 97 -22.78 -21.17 -31.18
CA PHE A 97 -22.22 -21.47 -32.50
C PHE A 97 -22.01 -22.97 -32.77
N THR A 98 -22.83 -23.54 -33.66
CA THR A 98 -22.66 -24.91 -34.17
C THR A 98 -22.00 -24.88 -35.56
N HIS A 99 -20.66 -24.85 -35.62
CA HIS A 99 -19.90 -24.90 -36.87
C HIS A 99 -18.76 -25.95 -36.76
N PRO A 100 -18.40 -26.68 -37.85
CA PRO A 100 -17.33 -27.70 -37.82
C PRO A 100 -15.97 -27.20 -37.27
N ASN A 101 -15.71 -25.90 -37.38
CA ASN A 101 -14.47 -25.25 -36.93
C ASN A 101 -14.60 -24.46 -35.61
N THR A 102 -15.73 -24.55 -34.90
CA THR A 102 -15.98 -23.78 -33.66
C THR A 102 -14.83 -23.92 -32.66
N GLY A 103 -14.30 -25.13 -32.46
CA GLY A 103 -13.20 -25.37 -31.50
C GLY A 103 -11.93 -24.57 -31.80
N ARG A 104 -11.54 -24.43 -33.07
CA ARG A 104 -10.32 -23.68 -33.46
C ARG A 104 -10.50 -22.17 -33.26
N TRP A 105 -11.68 -21.65 -33.56
CA TRP A 105 -12.00 -20.24 -33.37
C TRP A 105 -12.09 -19.88 -31.89
N LEU A 106 -12.75 -20.72 -31.08
CA LEU A 106 -12.82 -20.52 -29.62
C LEU A 106 -11.42 -20.55 -28.98
N ALA A 107 -10.52 -21.43 -29.45
CA ALA A 107 -9.15 -21.46 -28.96
C ALA A 107 -8.39 -20.15 -29.23
N GLN A 108 -8.60 -19.51 -30.39
CA GLN A 108 -8.00 -18.20 -30.69
C GLN A 108 -8.59 -17.09 -29.80
N LEU A 109 -9.89 -17.13 -29.55
CA LEU A 109 -10.56 -16.16 -28.68
C LEU A 109 -10.19 -16.31 -27.21
N ALA A 110 -9.88 -17.52 -26.76
CA ALA A 110 -9.47 -17.77 -25.37
C ALA A 110 -8.18 -17.01 -24.98
N GLU A 111 -7.32 -16.71 -25.96
CA GLU A 111 -6.10 -15.92 -25.76
C GLU A 111 -6.36 -14.41 -25.75
N VAL A 112 -7.53 -13.96 -26.22
CA VAL A 112 -7.87 -12.54 -26.27
C VAL A 112 -8.21 -12.05 -24.86
N ARG A 113 -7.29 -11.27 -24.29
CA ARG A 113 -7.40 -10.74 -22.93
C ARG A 113 -6.75 -9.38 -22.76
N THR A 114 -7.18 -8.65 -21.74
CA THR A 114 -6.49 -7.47 -21.22
C THR A 114 -6.37 -7.55 -19.70
N VAL A 115 -5.49 -6.73 -19.14
CA VAL A 115 -5.18 -6.73 -17.71
C VAL A 115 -5.31 -5.32 -17.16
N PHE A 116 -6.03 -5.18 -16.07
CA PHE A 116 -6.07 -4.01 -15.22
C PHE A 116 -5.14 -4.22 -14.04
N THR A 117 -4.28 -3.23 -13.79
CA THR A 117 -3.36 -3.20 -12.66
C THR A 117 -3.87 -2.22 -11.62
N LEU A 118 -4.10 -2.71 -10.40
CA LEU A 118 -4.53 -1.92 -9.26
C LEU A 118 -3.34 -1.70 -8.33
N GLN A 119 -3.21 -0.50 -7.78
CA GLN A 119 -2.14 -0.13 -6.85
C GLN A 119 -2.70 0.12 -5.47
N ARG A 120 -2.07 -0.43 -4.44
CA ARG A 120 -2.49 -0.18 -3.06
C ARG A 120 -2.28 1.28 -2.69
N LYS A 121 -3.33 1.93 -2.22
CA LYS A 121 -3.27 3.22 -1.55
C LYS A 121 -2.72 3.01 -0.13
N LEU A 122 -1.49 3.45 0.10
CA LEU A 122 -0.91 3.48 1.45
C LEU A 122 -1.44 4.68 2.22
N ARG A 123 -1.75 4.46 3.50
CA ARG A 123 -2.02 5.58 4.42
C ARG A 123 -0.73 6.37 4.63
N ARG A 124 -0.87 7.67 4.83
CA ARG A 124 0.27 8.59 5.05
C ARG A 124 0.44 8.89 6.54
N LEU A 125 1.63 8.65 7.07
CA LEU A 125 2.00 8.89 8.46
C LEU A 125 3.05 10.00 8.53
N PHE A 126 2.75 11.07 9.26
CA PHE A 126 3.73 12.08 9.62
C PHE A 126 4.40 11.70 10.94
N VAL A 127 5.73 11.80 11.01
CA VAL A 127 6.52 11.48 12.21
C VAL A 127 7.28 12.72 12.64
N ALA A 128 7.09 13.13 13.90
CA ALA A 128 7.79 14.25 14.50
C ALA A 128 8.23 13.93 15.93
N VAL A 129 9.53 13.99 16.20
CA VAL A 129 10.05 13.74 17.55
C VAL A 129 10.98 14.87 17.99
N ASP A 130 10.68 15.44 19.16
CA ASP A 130 11.59 16.38 19.80
C ASP A 130 12.66 15.63 20.56
N GLU A 131 13.94 15.96 20.31
CA GLU A 131 15.07 15.22 20.86
C GLU A 131 16.00 16.15 21.61
N THR A 132 16.33 15.76 22.85
CA THR A 132 17.27 16.46 23.70
C THR A 132 18.32 15.50 24.24
N VAL A 133 19.60 15.88 24.14
CA VAL A 133 20.71 15.11 24.68
C VAL A 133 21.41 15.96 25.73
N LEU A 134 21.36 15.51 26.99
CA LEU A 134 21.98 16.20 28.13
C LEU A 134 21.46 17.65 28.31
N GLY A 135 20.19 17.89 27.97
CA GLY A 135 19.54 19.20 28.08
C GLY A 135 19.64 20.07 26.83
N GLU A 136 20.42 19.67 25.83
CA GLU A 136 20.58 20.41 24.57
C GLU A 136 19.70 19.80 23.48
N ALA A 137 19.01 20.63 22.70
CA ALA A 137 18.30 20.19 21.51
C ALA A 137 19.31 19.65 20.48
N THR A 138 19.02 18.50 19.88
CA THR A 138 19.88 17.94 18.83
C THR A 138 19.41 18.39 17.45
N GLY A 139 20.36 18.79 16.59
CA GLY A 139 20.08 19.06 15.18
C GLY A 139 19.79 17.80 14.37
N GLU A 140 20.40 16.67 14.77
CA GLU A 140 20.12 15.36 14.21
C GLU A 140 19.02 14.67 15.04
N LYS A 141 17.91 14.30 14.40
CA LYS A 141 16.75 13.64 15.01
C LYS A 141 16.88 12.11 14.87
N MET A 142 17.65 11.50 15.77
CA MET A 142 18.01 10.09 15.70
C MET A 142 16.80 9.16 15.87
N VAL A 143 15.96 9.40 16.85
CA VAL A 143 14.75 8.61 17.11
C VAL A 143 13.74 8.80 15.98
N GLU A 144 13.56 10.03 15.51
CA GLU A 144 12.67 10.31 14.36
C GLU A 144 13.13 9.55 13.11
N ASN A 145 14.42 9.59 12.80
CA ASN A 145 14.98 8.90 11.64
C ASN A 145 14.84 7.39 11.76
N LEU A 146 15.14 6.81 12.94
CA LEU A 146 14.95 5.37 13.17
C LEU A 146 13.49 4.94 13.04
N LEU A 147 12.54 5.77 13.48
CA LEU A 147 11.12 5.52 13.28
C LEU A 147 10.76 5.54 11.78
N LYS A 148 11.19 6.57 11.05
CA LYS A 148 10.94 6.69 9.61
C LYS A 148 11.56 5.53 8.82
N GLU A 149 12.82 5.18 9.11
CA GLU A 149 13.53 4.04 8.51
C GLU A 149 12.76 2.75 8.74
N ARG A 150 12.44 2.43 9.99
CA ARG A 150 11.77 1.17 10.33
C ARG A 150 10.36 1.06 9.75
N ILE A 151 9.60 2.15 9.74
CA ILE A 151 8.25 2.19 9.15
C ILE A 151 8.33 2.08 7.61
N SER A 152 9.36 2.69 7.00
CA SER A 152 9.57 2.58 5.55
C SER A 152 9.99 1.16 5.15
N GLU A 153 10.84 0.49 5.94
CA GLU A 153 11.18 -0.93 5.75
C GLU A 153 9.96 -1.85 5.83
N TRP A 154 8.98 -1.51 6.68
CA TRP A 154 7.74 -2.27 6.78
C TRP A 154 6.84 -2.13 5.53
N GLY A 155 6.90 -0.99 4.84
CA GLY A 155 6.30 -0.79 3.51
C GLY A 155 4.76 -0.75 3.44
N LYS A 156 4.04 -0.92 4.56
CA LYS A 156 2.56 -0.90 4.58
C LYS A 156 1.96 0.49 4.84
N VAL A 157 2.78 1.50 5.13
CA VAL A 157 2.42 2.91 5.35
C VAL A 157 3.47 3.80 4.68
N ALA A 158 3.03 4.89 4.07
CA ALA A 158 3.92 5.89 3.47
C ALA A 158 4.27 6.98 4.49
N ILE A 159 5.52 7.44 4.51
CA ILE A 159 5.92 8.59 5.32
C ILE A 159 5.49 9.89 4.62
N ALA A 160 4.77 10.75 5.34
CA ALA A 160 4.39 12.08 4.87
C ALA A 160 5.53 13.08 5.13
N GLU A 161 5.79 13.96 4.16
CA GLU A 161 6.76 15.06 4.31
C GLU A 161 6.23 16.18 5.22
N ASP A 162 4.92 16.35 5.24
CA ASP A 162 4.24 17.43 5.95
C ASP A 162 3.05 16.90 6.77
N ARG A 163 2.70 17.64 7.82
CA ARG A 163 1.60 17.29 8.73
C ARG A 163 0.22 17.35 8.05
N THR A 164 0.06 18.11 6.97
CA THR A 164 -1.24 18.34 6.32
C THR A 164 -1.62 17.24 5.32
N SER A 165 -0.63 16.58 4.72
CA SER A 165 -0.85 15.44 3.82
C SER A 165 -0.96 14.09 4.54
N ALA A 166 -0.90 14.09 5.87
CA ALA A 166 -0.93 12.89 6.68
C ALA A 166 -2.34 12.52 7.14
N GLU A 167 -2.63 11.22 7.14
CA GLU A 167 -3.83 10.64 7.75
C GLU A 167 -3.59 10.33 9.23
N TRP A 168 -2.36 9.95 9.56
CA TRP A 168 -1.91 9.65 10.91
C TRP A 168 -0.73 10.53 11.30
N ILE A 169 -0.64 10.84 12.60
CA ILE A 169 0.47 11.61 13.17
C ILE A 169 1.06 10.84 14.32
N LEU A 170 2.36 10.51 14.21
CA LEU A 170 3.17 10.01 15.30
C LEU A 170 4.02 11.16 15.83
N GLU A 171 3.69 11.65 17.02
CA GLU A 171 4.43 12.73 17.68
C GLU A 171 4.97 12.29 19.04
N GLY A 172 6.12 12.83 19.42
CA GLY A 172 6.79 12.39 20.64
C GLY A 172 7.93 13.26 21.10
N GLY A 173 8.53 12.83 22.21
CA GLY A 173 9.71 13.45 22.78
C GLY A 173 10.70 12.38 23.25
N ALA A 174 11.98 12.66 23.06
CA ALA A 174 13.09 11.86 23.54
C ALA A 174 14.08 12.74 24.31
N ALA A 175 14.52 12.23 25.45
CA ALA A 175 15.46 12.94 26.32
C ALA A 175 16.51 11.97 26.86
N VAL A 176 17.77 12.41 26.85
CA VAL A 176 18.87 11.72 27.49
C VAL A 176 19.30 12.46 28.75
N ARG A 177 19.34 11.74 29.86
CA ARG A 177 19.91 12.21 31.12
C ARG A 177 21.25 11.54 31.41
N ALA A 178 22.15 12.30 32.03
CA ALA A 178 23.40 11.78 32.55
C ALA A 178 23.13 10.71 33.62
N GLY A 179 23.95 9.67 33.60
CA GLY A 179 23.98 8.62 34.61
C GLY A 179 25.24 8.69 35.47
N GLN A 180 25.72 7.52 35.89
CA GLN A 180 26.94 7.41 36.69
C GLN A 180 28.19 7.36 35.82
N HIS A 181 29.31 7.80 36.40
CA HIS A 181 30.66 7.62 35.87
C HIS A 181 31.40 6.64 36.80
N THR A 182 31.88 5.52 36.25
CA THR A 182 32.58 4.50 37.03
C THR A 182 33.69 3.89 36.19
N ALA A 183 34.91 3.84 36.74
CA ALA A 183 36.07 3.27 36.08
C ALA A 183 36.32 3.80 34.65
N GLY A 184 36.15 5.12 34.43
CA GLY A 184 36.36 5.76 33.13
C GLY A 184 35.23 5.55 32.12
N ILE A 185 34.11 4.92 32.52
CA ILE A 185 32.95 4.67 31.67
C ILE A 185 31.78 5.54 32.14
N PHE A 186 31.24 6.34 31.21
CA PHE A 186 30.00 7.07 31.41
C PHE A 186 28.81 6.17 31.09
N SER A 187 27.78 6.26 31.91
CA SER A 187 26.45 5.76 31.60
C SER A 187 25.48 6.92 31.39
N CYS A 188 24.57 6.77 30.44
CA CYS A 188 23.46 7.68 30.21
C CYS A 188 22.16 6.90 30.08
N TYR A 189 21.04 7.55 30.32
CA TYR A 189 19.71 6.96 30.28
C TYR A 189 18.82 7.75 29.32
N ALA A 190 18.24 7.07 28.35
CA ALA A 190 17.28 7.65 27.42
C ALA A 190 15.84 7.34 27.85
N THR A 191 14.98 8.34 27.70
CA THR A 191 13.53 8.21 27.80
C THR A 191 12.95 8.61 26.46
N VAL A 192 12.03 7.81 25.91
CA VAL A 192 11.33 8.10 24.66
C VAL A 192 9.84 7.92 24.90
N THR A 193 9.05 8.92 24.54
CA THR A 193 7.58 8.87 24.59
C THR A 193 7.04 9.21 23.22
N VAL A 194 6.16 8.38 22.68
CA VAL A 194 5.49 8.60 21.40
C VAL A 194 3.98 8.41 21.54
N ARG A 195 3.22 9.12 20.71
CA ARG A 195 1.76 9.07 20.64
C ARG A 195 1.34 9.07 19.18
N LEU A 196 0.41 8.19 18.82
CA LEU A 196 -0.16 8.08 17.49
C LEU A 196 -1.61 8.59 17.50
N PHE A 197 -1.93 9.49 16.57
CA PHE A 197 -3.26 10.08 16.41
C PHE A 197 -3.76 9.91 15.00
N GLU A 198 -5.08 9.72 14.86
CA GLU A 198 -5.77 9.86 13.58
C GLU A 198 -6.20 11.32 13.36
N VAL A 199 -5.86 11.90 12.21
CA VAL A 199 -6.07 13.34 11.94
C VAL A 199 -7.55 13.70 11.85
N GLN A 200 -8.37 12.84 11.23
CA GLN A 200 -9.78 13.11 11.00
C GLN A 200 -10.59 13.08 12.30
N SER A 201 -10.42 12.02 13.10
CA SER A 201 -11.18 11.80 14.33
C SER A 201 -10.56 12.47 15.55
N ARG A 202 -9.26 12.84 15.47
CA ARG A 202 -8.43 13.31 16.59
C ARG A 202 -8.36 12.31 17.76
N ILE A 203 -8.58 11.03 17.47
CA ILE A 203 -8.50 9.97 18.47
C ILE A 203 -7.02 9.58 18.66
N GLU A 204 -6.60 9.47 19.93
CA GLU A 204 -5.32 8.85 20.29
C GLU A 204 -5.45 7.34 20.11
N LEU A 205 -4.78 6.80 19.09
CA LEU A 205 -4.80 5.37 18.78
C LEU A 205 -3.81 4.61 19.67
N PHE A 206 -2.71 5.26 20.07
CA PHE A 206 -1.64 4.61 20.81
C PHE A 206 -0.77 5.63 21.56
N LYS A 207 -0.27 5.20 22.71
CA LYS A 207 0.72 5.92 23.50
C LYS A 207 1.67 4.94 24.17
N LYS A 208 2.97 5.19 24.07
CA LYS A 208 4.00 4.36 24.71
C LYS A 208 5.14 5.22 25.20
N ARG A 209 5.69 4.80 26.33
CA ARG A 209 6.87 5.38 26.95
C ARG A 209 7.87 4.27 27.25
N LEU A 210 9.10 4.45 26.80
CA LEU A 210 10.26 3.69 27.23
C LEU A 210 11.10 4.59 28.13
N ASP A 211 11.41 4.11 29.33
CA ASP A 211 12.19 4.84 30.32
C ASP A 211 13.44 4.05 30.71
N GLY A 212 14.48 4.77 31.12
CA GLY A 212 15.69 4.17 31.70
C GLY A 212 16.51 3.33 30.72
N VAL A 213 16.40 3.55 29.41
CA VAL A 213 17.19 2.79 28.44
C VAL A 213 18.66 3.20 28.55
N LYS A 214 19.50 2.30 29.04
CA LYS A 214 20.89 2.59 29.38
C LYS A 214 21.82 2.46 28.17
N GLY A 215 22.74 3.42 28.03
CA GLY A 215 23.89 3.40 27.12
C GLY A 215 25.20 3.62 27.87
N PHE A 216 26.29 3.08 27.32
CA PHE A 216 27.63 3.13 27.93
C PHE A 216 28.67 3.53 26.90
N HIS A 217 29.59 4.40 27.29
CA HIS A 217 30.77 4.78 26.51
C HIS A 217 31.82 5.48 27.37
N ILE A 218 33.04 5.60 26.86
CA ILE A 218 34.12 6.40 27.49
C ILE A 218 33.89 7.92 27.36
N ASP A 219 32.98 8.32 26.47
CA ASP A 219 32.54 9.71 26.28
C ASP A 219 31.06 9.82 26.63
N GLN A 220 30.70 10.85 27.42
CA GLN A 220 29.34 10.99 27.95
C GLN A 220 28.31 11.24 26.84
N ARG A 221 28.65 12.03 25.82
CA ARG A 221 27.73 12.36 24.72
C ARG A 221 27.46 11.12 23.88
N GLU A 222 28.49 10.33 23.57
CA GLU A 222 28.36 9.05 22.86
C GLU A 222 27.64 7.99 23.70
N ALA A 223 27.82 7.95 25.01
CA ALA A 223 27.02 7.10 25.90
C ALA A 223 25.53 7.46 25.80
N GLY A 224 25.23 8.76 25.70
CA GLY A 224 23.90 9.30 25.46
C GLY A 224 23.32 8.90 24.10
N ARG A 225 24.07 9.07 23.02
CA ARG A 225 23.64 8.66 21.66
C ARG A 225 23.36 7.16 21.58
N ARG A 226 24.18 6.32 22.22
CA ARG A 226 23.94 4.87 22.31
C ARG A 226 22.67 4.54 23.07
N ALA A 227 22.40 5.21 24.18
CA ALA A 227 21.16 5.06 24.94
C ALA A 227 19.96 5.42 24.08
N LEU A 228 20.04 6.55 23.37
CA LEU A 228 18.99 7.08 22.51
C LEU A 228 18.71 6.18 21.31
N LYS A 229 19.75 5.73 20.59
CA LYS A 229 19.63 4.77 19.48
C LYS A 229 18.92 3.49 19.92
N LYS A 230 19.33 2.92 21.06
CA LYS A 230 18.72 1.71 21.61
C LYS A 230 17.26 1.91 21.99
N ALA A 231 16.90 3.06 22.54
CA ALA A 231 15.52 3.41 22.86
C ALA A 231 14.69 3.62 21.59
N GLY A 232 15.25 4.33 20.60
CA GLY A 232 14.68 4.60 19.29
C GLY A 232 14.34 3.32 18.53
N SER A 233 15.28 2.39 18.41
CA SER A 233 15.02 1.11 17.74
C SER A 233 13.93 0.30 18.46
N ARG A 234 13.93 0.25 19.80
CA ARG A 234 12.90 -0.47 20.56
C ARG A 234 11.51 0.13 20.39
N ILE A 235 11.40 1.47 20.43
CA ILE A 235 10.10 2.12 20.24
C ILE A 235 9.61 1.95 18.80
N ALA A 236 10.51 1.90 17.82
CA ALA A 236 10.16 1.70 16.43
C ALA A 236 9.53 0.33 16.17
N GLU A 237 10.08 -0.75 16.76
CA GLU A 237 9.45 -2.08 16.68
C GLU A 237 8.05 -2.09 17.30
N GLU A 238 7.89 -1.45 18.46
CA GLU A 238 6.59 -1.36 19.15
C GLU A 238 5.57 -0.56 18.32
N VAL A 239 6.00 0.53 17.68
CA VAL A 239 5.15 1.33 16.79
C VAL A 239 4.72 0.51 15.58
N VAL A 240 5.64 -0.19 14.91
CA VAL A 240 5.28 -1.04 13.76
C VAL A 240 4.31 -2.14 14.17
N SER A 241 4.54 -2.82 15.31
CA SER A 241 3.64 -3.85 15.81
C SER A 241 2.21 -3.34 16.06
N VAL A 242 2.07 -2.08 16.50
CA VAL A 242 0.76 -1.45 16.67
C VAL A 242 0.14 -1.08 15.33
N LEU A 243 0.91 -0.51 14.41
CA LEU A 243 0.45 -0.19 13.06
C LEU A 243 -0.01 -1.43 12.29
N GLU A 244 0.56 -2.60 12.57
CA GLU A 244 0.12 -3.89 11.99
C GLU A 244 -1.26 -4.33 12.49
N GLY A 245 -1.66 -3.91 13.69
CA GLY A 245 -2.96 -4.23 14.27
C GLY A 245 -4.09 -3.27 13.90
N LEU A 246 -3.79 -2.16 13.22
CA LEU A 246 -4.73 -1.11 12.78
C LEU A 246 -5.18 -1.33 11.33
#